data_AF-A0A1Z5K300-F1
#
_entry.id   AF-A0A1Z5K300-F1
#
_cell.length_a   1.000
_cell.length_b   1.000
_cell.length_c   1.000
_cell.angle_alpha   90.00
_cell.angle_beta   90.00
_cell.angle_gamma   90.00
#
_symmetry.space_group_name_H-M   'P 1'
#
loop_
_entity.id
_entity.type
_entity.pdbx_description
1 polymer ?
#
loop_
_entity_poly.entity_id
_entity_poly.type
_entity_poly.pdbx_seq_one_letter_code
_entity_poly.pdbx_strand_id
1 'polypeptide(L)'
;MLPSRRQMLAGMASTVVLKPQIAAATDYRPAIRPTAYRVDSTLPPTLLPLRSQQQTQILKELAQGSGTNKDAIVVDTINLNNMLNKAVFGTIESVTKTKPQAGPTFVCLGLPQQFTTSDIQFAVDLVETLASRRNSNTALGLPFPYSVQSMLNQYTSNQCQEDDLLRALSQANVDSTLQALYQPLWQLAKIKKLDLIALSPEIQDIQAVQKGGLQNVDMDRRTQYVIDPQGFIALPQDPKFKVYTDRSLIKDLPPSLDFANFFSQTILEHEAAATACAKYAATHGTAPLVVTVTPMTQVRFLYGINGRIPRLCRFLGQSQVTDDSVTTILLNPTAEDTLSKSRFLRLEIGTGPETLASQSKVADYLWFDHIPKVNLIPRLMDG
;
A
#
# COMPACT_ATOMS: atom_id res chain seq x y z
N MET A 1 -64.91 55.24 -42.08
CA MET A 1 -64.92 53.97 -41.32
C MET A 1 -63.75 53.12 -41.80
N LEU A 2 -62.71 53.01 -40.98
CA LEU A 2 -61.50 52.21 -41.28
C LEU A 2 -61.56 50.92 -40.43
N PRO A 3 -61.44 49.72 -41.03
CA PRO A 3 -61.34 48.49 -40.26
C PRO A 3 -59.92 48.28 -39.73
N SER A 4 -59.88 47.70 -38.54
CA SER A 4 -58.69 47.54 -37.70
C SER A 4 -57.72 46.47 -38.21
N ARG A 5 -56.46 46.68 -37.80
CA ARG A 5 -55.22 45.94 -38.09
C ARG A 5 -55.18 44.52 -37.52
N ARG A 6 -56.23 43.71 -37.73
CA ARG A 6 -56.37 42.36 -37.13
C ARG A 6 -56.78 41.23 -38.06
N GLN A 7 -56.60 41.40 -39.37
CA GLN A 7 -56.81 40.34 -40.37
C GLN A 7 -55.75 40.40 -41.46
N MET A 8 -54.52 40.02 -41.13
CA MET A 8 -53.55 39.49 -42.11
C MET A 8 -52.57 38.62 -41.35
N LEU A 9 -52.85 37.31 -41.33
CA LEU A 9 -51.94 36.16 -41.18
C LEU A 9 -52.79 34.92 -40.84
N ALA A 10 -53.65 34.54 -41.78
CA ALA A 10 -54.25 33.21 -41.84
C ALA A 10 -53.44 32.42 -42.86
N GLY A 11 -52.46 31.66 -42.39
CA GLY A 11 -51.63 30.80 -43.23
C GLY A 11 -50.49 30.22 -42.42
N MET A 12 -50.52 28.90 -42.26
CA MET A 12 -49.52 28.04 -41.61
C MET A 12 -49.67 27.84 -40.10
N ALA A 13 -50.62 26.98 -39.74
CA ALA A 13 -50.54 26.16 -38.54
C ALA A 13 -50.82 24.70 -38.92
N SER A 14 -49.82 24.04 -39.52
CA SER A 14 -49.69 22.58 -39.40
C SER A 14 -48.69 22.35 -38.27
N THR A 15 -49.22 22.18 -37.07
CA THR A 15 -48.44 21.78 -35.90
C THR A 15 -47.98 20.35 -36.13
N VAL A 16 -46.75 20.20 -36.65
CA VAL A 16 -46.01 18.96 -36.45
C VAL A 16 -45.75 18.88 -34.95
N VAL A 17 -46.61 18.16 -34.23
CA VAL A 17 -46.31 17.68 -32.89
C VAL A 17 -45.21 16.65 -33.06
N LEU A 18 -43.96 17.10 -33.04
CA LEU A 18 -42.83 16.24 -32.72
C LEU A 18 -43.05 15.79 -31.29
N LYS A 19 -43.77 14.67 -31.11
CA LYS A 19 -43.63 13.89 -29.88
C LYS A 19 -42.13 13.62 -29.76
N PRO A 20 -41.46 14.02 -28.66
CA PRO A 20 -40.13 13.49 -28.42
C PRO A 20 -40.32 11.97 -28.38
N GLN A 21 -39.75 11.28 -29.37
CA GLN A 21 -39.42 9.89 -29.18
C GLN A 21 -38.40 9.90 -28.06
N ILE A 22 -38.88 9.78 -26.82
CA ILE A 22 -38.09 9.29 -25.72
C ILE A 22 -37.69 7.91 -26.19
N ALA A 23 -36.50 7.82 -26.78
CA ALA A 23 -35.84 6.56 -27.00
C ALA A 23 -35.93 5.84 -25.67
N ALA A 24 -36.60 4.68 -25.66
CA ALA A 24 -36.74 3.88 -24.47
C ALA A 24 -35.32 3.73 -23.89
N ALA A 25 -35.12 4.26 -22.69
CA ALA A 25 -33.86 4.20 -21.97
C ALA A 25 -33.64 2.76 -21.52
N THR A 26 -33.33 1.86 -22.45
CA THR A 26 -33.06 0.44 -22.20
C THR A 26 -31.57 0.12 -22.19
N ASP A 27 -30.69 1.14 -22.27
CA ASP A 27 -29.24 0.93 -22.27
C ASP A 27 -28.49 1.82 -21.27
N TYR A 28 -29.13 2.18 -20.14
CA TYR A 28 -28.35 2.64 -18.98
C TYR A 28 -27.61 1.45 -18.39
N ARG A 29 -26.36 1.24 -18.83
CA ARG A 29 -25.42 0.34 -18.17
C ARG A 29 -24.72 1.15 -17.07
N PRO A 30 -24.98 0.89 -15.78
CA PRO A 30 -24.24 1.56 -14.72
C PRO A 30 -22.74 1.33 -14.95
N ALA A 31 -21.96 2.41 -14.90
CA ALA A 31 -20.52 2.32 -15.06
C ALA A 31 -19.96 1.34 -14.02
N ILE A 32 -19.27 0.30 -14.48
CA ILE A 32 -18.55 -0.62 -13.59
C ILE A 32 -17.46 0.21 -12.91
N ARG A 33 -17.63 0.46 -11.62
CA ARG A 33 -16.68 1.27 -10.87
C ARG A 33 -15.47 0.43 -10.49
N PRO A 34 -14.27 1.04 -10.53
CA PRO A 34 -13.05 0.35 -10.18
C PRO A 34 -12.99 0.13 -8.66
N THR A 35 -12.51 -1.03 -8.30
CA THR A 35 -12.19 -1.44 -6.92
C THR A 35 -10.73 -1.21 -6.58
N ALA A 36 -9.90 -0.82 -7.55
CA ALA A 36 -8.48 -0.54 -7.33
C ALA A 36 -8.08 0.75 -8.04
N TYR A 37 -7.20 1.50 -7.39
CA TYR A 37 -6.71 2.78 -7.87
C TYR A 37 -5.19 2.84 -7.68
N ARG A 38 -4.47 3.33 -8.69
CA ARG A 38 -3.07 3.73 -8.53
C ARG A 38 -3.03 5.16 -8.01
N VAL A 39 -2.22 5.41 -7.00
CA VAL A 39 -1.92 6.76 -6.50
C VAL A 39 -0.74 7.29 -7.29
N ASP A 40 -1.02 8.23 -8.17
CA ASP A 40 -0.02 8.84 -9.04
C ASP A 40 0.76 9.93 -8.31
N SER A 41 2.05 10.08 -8.60
CA SER A 41 2.95 11.00 -7.93
C SER A 41 2.89 12.44 -8.50
N THR A 42 1.76 12.81 -9.11
CA THR A 42 1.51 14.19 -9.57
C THR A 42 1.57 15.17 -8.40
N LEU A 43 1.78 16.46 -8.67
CA LEU A 43 1.74 17.51 -7.66
C LEU A 43 0.48 18.39 -7.88
N PRO A 44 -0.64 18.13 -7.18
CA PRO A 44 -0.82 17.13 -6.12
C PRO A 44 -1.22 15.73 -6.64
N PRO A 45 -1.11 14.66 -5.82
CA PRO A 45 -1.42 13.30 -6.24
C PRO A 45 -2.86 13.12 -6.68
N THR A 46 -3.03 12.23 -7.65
CA THR A 46 -4.29 11.90 -8.31
C THR A 46 -4.52 10.40 -8.28
N LEU A 47 -5.78 9.98 -8.46
CA LEU A 47 -6.16 8.58 -8.51
C LEU A 47 -6.43 8.15 -9.95
N LEU A 48 -5.74 7.09 -10.36
CA LEU A 48 -5.93 6.45 -11.65
C LEU A 48 -6.75 5.17 -11.46
N PRO A 49 -7.99 5.12 -11.99
CA PRO A 49 -8.84 3.94 -11.88
C PRO A 49 -8.24 2.74 -12.62
N LEU A 50 -8.17 1.59 -11.96
CA LEU A 50 -7.65 0.36 -12.58
C LEU A 50 -8.80 -0.55 -13.04
N ARG A 51 -8.84 -0.84 -14.34
CA ARG A 51 -9.73 -1.84 -14.94
C ARG A 51 -9.31 -3.25 -14.50
N SER A 52 -10.23 -4.21 -14.52
CA SER A 52 -9.96 -5.59 -14.06
C SER A 52 -8.76 -6.25 -14.75
N GLN A 53 -8.55 -5.97 -16.05
CA GLN A 53 -7.38 -6.43 -16.79
C GLN A 53 -6.07 -5.80 -16.29
N GLN A 54 -6.08 -4.50 -15.98
CA GLN A 54 -4.92 -3.80 -15.42
C GLN A 54 -4.59 -4.31 -14.02
N GLN A 55 -5.60 -4.52 -13.16
CA GLN A 55 -5.42 -5.11 -11.83
C GLN A 55 -4.73 -6.48 -11.93
N THR A 56 -5.23 -7.34 -12.81
CA THR A 56 -4.66 -8.67 -13.07
C THR A 56 -3.22 -8.60 -13.56
N GLN A 57 -2.92 -7.63 -14.43
CA GLN A 57 -1.58 -7.41 -14.97
C GLN A 57 -0.63 -6.88 -13.89
N ILE A 58 -1.06 -5.93 -13.05
CA ILE A 58 -0.27 -5.40 -11.94
C ILE A 58 0.08 -6.53 -10.96
N LEU A 59 -0.89 -7.34 -10.53
CA LEU A 59 -0.60 -8.49 -9.66
C LEU A 59 0.36 -9.49 -10.30
N LYS A 60 0.26 -9.69 -11.62
CA LYS A 60 1.21 -10.51 -12.36
C LYS A 60 2.62 -9.92 -12.31
N GLU A 61 2.74 -8.62 -12.58
CA GLU A 61 4.01 -7.90 -12.60
C GLU A 61 4.66 -7.89 -11.20
N LEU A 62 3.87 -7.62 -10.14
CA LEU A 62 4.32 -7.69 -8.76
C LEU A 62 4.79 -9.09 -8.38
N ALA A 63 4.01 -10.13 -8.71
CA ALA A 63 4.41 -11.52 -8.49
C ALA A 63 5.70 -11.89 -9.22
N GLN A 64 5.94 -11.32 -10.40
CA GLN A 64 7.15 -11.51 -11.21
C GLN A 64 8.33 -10.63 -10.77
N GLY A 65 8.16 -9.79 -9.74
CA GLY A 65 9.23 -8.98 -9.19
C GLY A 65 9.44 -7.63 -9.88
N SER A 66 8.37 -7.05 -10.45
CA SER A 66 8.46 -5.76 -11.15
C SER A 66 8.40 -4.54 -10.21
N GLY A 67 8.11 -4.71 -8.92
CA GLY A 67 7.94 -3.57 -8.02
C GLY A 67 6.92 -2.54 -8.57
N THR A 68 7.06 -1.27 -8.20
CA THR A 68 6.22 -0.18 -8.71
C THR A 68 7.06 1.06 -8.98
N ASN A 69 7.04 1.55 -10.22
CA ASN A 69 7.63 2.84 -10.57
C ASN A 69 6.92 3.97 -9.80
N LYS A 70 7.71 4.80 -9.11
CA LYS A 70 7.22 5.90 -8.25
C LYS A 70 7.11 7.25 -8.96
N ASP A 71 7.51 7.36 -10.22
CA ASP A 71 7.42 8.59 -10.99
C ASP A 71 5.96 8.94 -11.30
N ALA A 72 5.71 10.25 -11.47
CA ALA A 72 4.42 10.75 -11.92
C ALA A 72 4.14 10.24 -13.33
N ILE A 73 2.96 9.68 -13.56
CA ILE A 73 2.48 9.39 -14.90
C ILE A 73 2.11 10.72 -15.54
N VAL A 74 3.07 11.28 -16.26
CA VAL A 74 2.74 12.31 -17.23
C VAL A 74 1.97 11.61 -18.33
N VAL A 75 0.64 11.73 -18.29
CA VAL A 75 -0.18 11.50 -19.49
C VAL A 75 0.20 12.62 -20.43
N ASP A 76 1.32 12.44 -21.12
CA ASP A 76 1.58 13.16 -22.34
C ASP A 76 0.38 12.84 -23.21
N THR A 77 -0.55 13.79 -23.26
CA THR A 77 -1.44 13.92 -24.40
C THR A 77 -0.56 13.67 -25.60
N ILE A 78 -0.96 12.74 -26.47
CA ILE A 78 -0.30 12.48 -27.73
C ILE A 78 -0.18 13.84 -28.42
N ASN A 79 0.95 14.52 -28.20
CA ASN A 79 1.19 15.84 -28.74
C ASN A 79 1.75 15.60 -30.13
N LEU A 80 1.60 16.57 -31.02
CA LEU A 80 2.03 16.41 -32.41
C LEU A 80 3.51 16.01 -32.49
N ASN A 81 4.32 16.46 -31.52
CA ASN A 81 5.74 16.13 -31.41
C ASN A 81 5.99 14.65 -31.10
N ASN A 82 5.20 14.02 -30.24
CA ASN A 82 5.29 12.59 -29.92
C ASN A 82 4.86 11.71 -31.12
N MET A 83 3.88 12.18 -31.91
CA MET A 83 3.50 11.51 -33.17
C MET A 83 4.56 11.69 -34.26
N LEU A 84 5.13 12.89 -34.39
CA LEU A 84 6.19 13.19 -35.34
C LEU A 84 7.48 12.45 -34.98
N ASN A 85 7.84 12.35 -33.70
CA ASN A 85 8.99 11.56 -33.26
C ASN A 85 8.81 10.08 -33.57
N LYS A 86 7.60 9.51 -33.40
CA LYS A 86 7.32 8.15 -33.87
C LYS A 86 7.47 8.00 -35.39
N ALA A 87 6.95 8.98 -36.13
CA ALA A 87 6.95 8.95 -37.59
C ALA A 87 8.36 9.11 -38.18
N VAL A 88 9.22 9.89 -37.52
CA VAL A 88 10.57 10.22 -37.98
C VAL A 88 11.62 9.25 -37.41
N PHE A 89 11.51 8.87 -36.14
CA PHE A 89 12.52 8.09 -35.43
C PHE A 89 12.05 6.68 -35.04
N GLY A 90 10.84 6.27 -35.46
CA GLY A 90 10.29 4.93 -35.22
C GLY A 90 9.99 4.61 -33.75
N THR A 91 10.21 5.55 -32.84
CA THR A 91 10.08 5.37 -31.39
C THR A 91 9.35 6.57 -30.78
N ILE A 92 8.48 6.30 -29.81
CA ILE A 92 7.95 7.34 -28.92
C ILE A 92 8.70 7.18 -27.60
N GLU A 93 9.10 8.28 -26.97
CA GLU A 93 9.48 8.31 -25.55
C GLU A 93 8.26 8.04 -24.61
N SER A 94 7.19 7.44 -25.11
CA SER A 94 6.02 7.11 -24.32
C SER A 94 6.35 5.89 -23.49
N VAL A 95 6.66 6.15 -22.22
CA VAL A 95 6.82 5.15 -21.16
C VAL A 95 8.00 4.22 -21.46
N THR A 96 9.20 4.67 -21.11
CA THR A 96 10.32 3.77 -20.80
C THR A 96 9.86 2.83 -19.70
N LYS A 97 9.25 1.71 -20.10
CA LYS A 97 9.13 0.52 -19.25
C LYS A 97 10.53 -0.04 -19.12
N THR A 98 11.36 0.58 -18.29
CA THR A 98 12.54 -0.10 -17.77
C THR A 98 12.02 -1.33 -17.07
N LYS A 99 12.19 -2.50 -17.70
CA LYS A 99 11.89 -3.77 -17.05
C LYS A 99 12.71 -3.79 -15.76
N PRO A 100 12.06 -3.83 -14.59
CA PRO A 100 12.75 -3.93 -13.32
C PRO A 100 13.66 -5.16 -13.39
N GLN A 101 14.92 -4.99 -12.99
CA GLN A 101 15.83 -6.12 -12.90
C GLN A 101 15.24 -7.17 -11.95
N ALA A 102 15.42 -8.45 -12.30
CA ALA A 102 15.02 -9.58 -11.46
C ALA A 102 15.81 -9.53 -10.14
N GLY A 103 15.20 -8.94 -9.12
CA GLY A 103 15.75 -8.82 -7.77
C GLY A 103 14.70 -9.10 -6.70
N PRO A 104 15.08 -9.00 -5.42
CA PRO A 104 14.13 -9.05 -4.32
C PRO A 104 13.03 -8.01 -4.48
N THR A 105 11.78 -8.42 -4.21
CA THR A 105 10.62 -7.53 -4.28
C THR A 105 9.76 -7.64 -3.05
N PHE A 106 9.17 -6.51 -2.67
CA PHE A 106 8.44 -6.37 -1.42
C PHE A 106 7.06 -5.80 -1.70
N VAL A 107 6.02 -6.41 -1.13
CA VAL A 107 4.65 -5.93 -1.21
C VAL A 107 4.13 -5.73 0.20
N CYS A 108 3.91 -4.49 0.59
CA CYS A 108 3.41 -4.10 1.89
C CYS A 108 1.89 -3.87 1.80
N LEU A 109 1.10 -4.80 2.36
CA LEU A 109 -0.34 -4.70 2.50
C LEU A 109 -0.70 -4.04 3.84
N GLY A 110 -1.33 -2.88 3.77
CA GLY A 110 -1.80 -2.13 4.93
C GLY A 110 -3.27 -2.37 5.21
N LEU A 111 -3.60 -2.99 6.34
CA LEU A 111 -4.97 -3.20 6.81
C LEU A 111 -5.52 -1.95 7.52
N PRO A 112 -6.83 -1.66 7.47
CA PRO A 112 -7.44 -0.59 8.26
C PRO A 112 -7.09 -0.71 9.75
N GLN A 113 -7.11 0.40 10.49
CA GLN A 113 -6.79 0.37 11.93
C GLN A 113 -7.73 -0.56 12.71
N GLN A 114 -9.00 -0.60 12.31
CA GLN A 114 -10.02 -1.50 12.84
C GLN A 114 -10.43 -2.49 11.75
N PHE A 115 -9.53 -3.43 11.43
CA PHE A 115 -9.78 -4.44 10.41
C PHE A 115 -10.66 -5.58 10.93
N THR A 116 -11.43 -6.16 10.02
CA THR A 116 -12.39 -7.23 10.25
C THR A 116 -11.94 -8.54 9.59
N THR A 117 -12.72 -9.61 9.77
CA THR A 117 -12.51 -10.87 9.03
C THR A 117 -12.64 -10.69 7.52
N SER A 118 -13.48 -9.76 7.04
CA SER A 118 -13.61 -9.44 5.61
C SER A 118 -12.33 -8.83 5.05
N ASP A 119 -11.72 -7.90 5.80
CA ASP A 119 -10.46 -7.27 5.40
C ASP A 119 -9.31 -8.28 5.35
N ILE A 120 -9.27 -9.22 6.32
CA ILE A 120 -8.30 -10.31 6.29
C ILE A 120 -8.55 -11.24 5.10
N GLN A 121 -9.79 -11.64 4.84
CA GLN A 121 -10.09 -12.50 3.69
C GLN A 121 -9.65 -11.83 2.38
N PHE A 122 -9.87 -10.52 2.26
CA PHE A 122 -9.39 -9.77 1.12
C PHE A 122 -7.86 -9.77 1.00
N ALA A 123 -7.13 -9.65 2.12
CA ALA A 123 -5.69 -9.81 2.14
C ALA A 123 -5.25 -11.24 1.73
N VAL A 124 -5.95 -12.28 2.21
CA VAL A 124 -5.72 -13.68 1.82
C VAL A 124 -5.84 -13.85 0.31
N ASP A 125 -6.90 -13.33 -0.30
CA ASP A 125 -7.14 -13.44 -1.75
C ASP A 125 -6.03 -12.77 -2.58
N LEU A 126 -5.55 -11.60 -2.13
CA LEU A 126 -4.43 -10.90 -2.76
C LEU A 126 -3.10 -11.66 -2.59
N VAL A 127 -2.80 -12.14 -1.39
CA VAL A 127 -1.59 -12.94 -1.11
C VAL A 127 -1.62 -14.22 -1.94
N GLU A 128 -2.76 -14.92 -2.00
CA GLU A 128 -2.94 -16.11 -2.82
C GLU A 128 -2.69 -15.82 -4.30
N THR A 129 -3.22 -14.70 -4.80
CA THR A 129 -3.04 -14.29 -6.21
C THR A 129 -1.58 -13.98 -6.53
N LEU A 130 -0.86 -13.33 -5.60
CA LEU A 130 0.57 -13.04 -5.74
C LEU A 130 1.41 -14.32 -5.69
N ALA A 131 1.14 -15.18 -4.71
CA ALA A 131 1.84 -16.45 -4.52
C ALA A 131 1.65 -17.42 -5.70
N SER A 132 0.42 -17.56 -6.20
CA SER A 132 0.10 -18.52 -7.28
C SER A 132 0.77 -18.19 -8.62
N ARG A 133 1.36 -17.00 -8.75
CA ARG A 133 2.00 -16.49 -9.98
C ARG A 133 3.52 -16.52 -9.93
N ARG A 134 4.11 -16.98 -8.82
CA ARG A 134 5.56 -17.09 -8.63
C ARG A 134 5.94 -18.56 -8.39
N ASN A 135 7.03 -19.00 -9.00
CA ASN A 135 7.52 -20.38 -8.89
C ASN A 135 8.56 -20.58 -7.76
N SER A 136 8.88 -19.55 -6.96
CA SER A 136 9.96 -19.65 -5.96
C SER A 136 9.88 -18.63 -4.82
N ASN A 137 10.51 -18.99 -3.70
CA ASN A 137 10.86 -18.21 -2.49
C ASN A 137 9.96 -17.01 -2.22
N THR A 138 8.72 -17.30 -1.81
CA THR A 138 7.77 -16.29 -1.37
C THR A 138 7.56 -16.42 0.13
N ALA A 139 7.67 -15.30 0.84
CA ALA A 139 7.38 -15.22 2.25
C ALA A 139 6.19 -14.32 2.54
N LEU A 140 5.50 -14.66 3.63
CA LEU A 140 4.44 -13.89 4.23
C LEU A 140 4.88 -13.41 5.62
N GLY A 141 5.09 -12.11 5.75
CA GLY A 141 5.40 -11.44 7.00
C GLY A 141 4.13 -11.06 7.76
N LEU A 142 4.06 -11.45 9.04
CA LEU A 142 2.96 -11.17 9.96
C LEU A 142 3.48 -10.45 11.22
N PRO A 143 2.69 -9.60 11.89
CA PRO A 143 3.12 -8.77 13.01
C PRO A 143 3.25 -9.58 14.32
N PHE A 144 3.92 -10.73 14.26
CA PHE A 144 4.22 -11.57 15.43
C PHE A 144 5.64 -11.33 15.95
N PRO A 145 5.89 -11.56 17.26
CA PRO A 145 7.20 -11.41 17.87
C PRO A 145 8.26 -12.34 17.27
N TYR A 146 9.52 -11.90 17.21
CA TYR A 146 10.62 -12.71 16.69
C TYR A 146 10.78 -14.06 17.39
N SER A 147 10.47 -14.14 18.68
CA SER A 147 10.51 -15.37 19.48
C SER A 147 9.67 -16.51 18.90
N VAL A 148 8.62 -16.21 18.13
CA VAL A 148 7.78 -17.25 17.51
C VAL A 148 8.29 -17.75 16.16
N GLN A 149 9.38 -17.18 15.62
CA GLN A 149 9.90 -17.52 14.28
C GLN A 149 10.22 -19.02 14.13
N SER A 150 10.77 -19.66 15.16
CA SER A 150 11.08 -21.09 15.13
C SER A 150 9.81 -21.94 14.98
N MET A 151 8.73 -21.55 15.66
CA MET A 151 7.44 -22.24 15.59
C MET A 151 6.75 -21.99 14.24
N LEU A 152 6.85 -20.78 13.68
CA LEU A 152 6.37 -20.48 12.33
C LEU A 152 7.05 -21.36 11.27
N ASN A 153 8.36 -21.57 11.39
CA ASN A 153 9.13 -22.47 10.52
C ASN A 153 8.71 -23.94 10.70
N GLN A 154 8.47 -24.39 11.94
CA GLN A 154 7.98 -25.74 12.21
C GLN A 154 6.57 -25.97 11.65
N TYR A 155 5.68 -24.99 11.77
CA TYR A 155 4.31 -25.08 11.26
C TYR A 155 4.25 -25.22 9.73
N THR A 156 5.01 -24.39 9.02
CA THR A 156 5.10 -24.40 7.55
C THR A 156 5.79 -25.66 7.02
N SER A 157 6.72 -26.24 7.78
CA SER A 157 7.39 -27.51 7.45
C SER A 157 6.64 -28.77 7.92
N ASN A 158 5.42 -28.64 8.45
CA ASN A 158 4.62 -29.74 9.02
C ASN A 158 5.28 -30.48 10.21
N GLN A 159 6.18 -29.81 10.94
CA GLN A 159 6.82 -30.36 12.13
C GLN A 159 6.01 -30.12 13.42
N CYS A 160 5.04 -29.21 13.41
CA CYS A 160 4.10 -29.00 14.52
C CYS A 160 2.65 -28.87 14.03
N GLN A 161 1.70 -29.04 14.96
CA GLN A 161 0.28 -28.81 14.67
C GLN A 161 -0.09 -27.33 14.88
N GLU A 162 -1.29 -26.96 14.45
CA GLU A 162 -1.80 -25.60 14.60
C GLU A 162 -1.95 -25.18 16.08
N ASP A 163 -2.38 -26.11 16.93
CA ASP A 163 -2.51 -25.87 18.38
C ASP A 163 -1.16 -25.53 19.04
N ASP A 164 -0.05 -26.07 18.52
CA ASP A 164 1.29 -25.76 19.02
C ASP A 164 1.70 -24.34 18.65
N LEU A 165 1.36 -23.89 17.43
CA LEU A 165 1.58 -22.51 17.00
C LEU A 165 0.73 -21.52 17.83
N LEU A 166 -0.55 -21.81 18.04
CA LEU A 166 -1.44 -20.98 18.88
C LEU A 166 -0.92 -20.88 20.32
N ARG A 167 -0.40 -21.99 20.88
CA ARG A 167 0.23 -21.99 22.20
C ARG A 167 1.47 -21.10 22.24
N ALA A 168 2.35 -21.18 21.23
CA ALA A 168 3.54 -20.35 21.15
C ALA A 168 3.19 -18.85 21.01
N LEU A 169 2.21 -18.51 20.17
CA LEU A 169 1.70 -17.14 20.02
C LEU A 169 1.15 -16.60 21.34
N SER A 170 0.39 -17.42 22.07
CA SER A 170 -0.16 -17.05 23.38
C SER A 170 0.95 -16.85 24.42
N GLN A 171 1.97 -17.70 24.44
CA GLN A 171 3.14 -17.54 25.30
C GLN A 171 3.96 -16.28 24.98
N ALA A 172 3.96 -15.86 23.71
CA ALA A 172 4.56 -14.61 23.26
C ALA A 172 3.66 -13.37 23.50
N ASN A 173 2.52 -13.54 24.20
CA ASN A 173 1.53 -12.49 24.50
C ASN A 173 0.85 -11.89 23.26
N VAL A 174 0.68 -12.66 22.19
CA VAL A 174 -0.17 -12.26 21.07
C VAL A 174 -1.63 -12.43 21.47
N ASP A 175 -2.42 -11.37 21.33
CA ASP A 175 -3.85 -11.39 21.68
C ASP A 175 -4.62 -12.46 20.89
N SER A 176 -5.53 -13.20 21.54
CA SER A 176 -6.26 -14.31 20.93
C SER A 176 -7.23 -13.88 19.83
N THR A 177 -7.75 -12.65 19.90
CA THR A 177 -8.58 -12.08 18.82
C THR A 177 -7.71 -11.80 17.60
N LEU A 178 -6.52 -11.24 17.79
CA LEU A 178 -5.55 -11.08 16.70
C LEU A 178 -5.11 -12.43 16.12
N GLN A 179 -4.89 -13.44 16.96
CA GLN A 179 -4.59 -14.79 16.48
C GLN A 179 -5.72 -15.30 15.57
N ALA A 180 -6.98 -15.26 16.03
CA ALA A 180 -8.12 -15.70 15.24
C ALA A 180 -8.28 -14.90 13.93
N LEU A 181 -8.03 -13.59 13.96
CA LEU A 181 -8.08 -12.75 12.77
C LEU A 181 -7.00 -13.11 11.76
N TYR A 182 -5.74 -13.30 12.17
CA TYR A 182 -4.64 -13.62 11.26
C TYR A 182 -4.56 -15.11 10.86
N GLN A 183 -5.35 -15.98 11.50
CA GLN A 183 -5.32 -17.43 11.26
C GLN A 183 -5.43 -17.83 9.78
N PRO A 184 -6.36 -17.27 8.99
CA PRO A 184 -6.47 -17.61 7.57
C PRO A 184 -5.18 -17.34 6.77
N LEU A 185 -4.39 -16.34 7.17
CA LEU A 185 -3.15 -15.96 6.46
C LEU A 185 -2.03 -16.98 6.69
N TRP A 186 -1.80 -17.45 7.91
CA TRP A 186 -0.78 -18.48 8.13
C TRP A 186 -1.24 -19.86 7.63
N GLN A 187 -2.54 -20.15 7.64
CA GLN A 187 -3.09 -21.35 7.02
C GLN A 187 -2.87 -21.33 5.50
N LEU A 188 -3.11 -20.19 4.85
CA LEU A 188 -2.76 -19.98 3.44
C LEU A 188 -1.27 -20.23 3.20
N ALA A 189 -0.39 -19.68 4.04
CA ALA A 189 1.05 -19.89 3.93
C ALA A 189 1.42 -21.38 3.96
N LYS A 190 0.81 -22.17 4.85
CA LYS A 190 1.01 -23.62 4.89
C LYS A 190 0.53 -24.32 3.62
N ILE A 191 -0.66 -23.98 3.13
CA ILE A 191 -1.25 -24.57 1.90
C ILE A 191 -0.39 -24.25 0.67
N LYS A 192 0.06 -22.99 0.55
CA LYS A 192 0.84 -22.49 -0.58
C LYS A 192 2.35 -22.65 -0.42
N LYS A 193 2.80 -23.24 0.70
CA LYS A 193 4.22 -23.43 1.07
C LYS A 193 5.01 -22.12 1.04
N LEU A 194 4.42 -21.06 1.60
CA LEU A 194 5.09 -19.78 1.81
C LEU A 194 5.86 -19.85 3.13
N ASP A 195 7.04 -19.26 3.16
CA ASP A 195 7.74 -19.05 4.41
C ASP A 195 7.00 -18.01 5.24
N LEU A 196 6.95 -18.19 6.55
CA LEU A 196 6.37 -17.20 7.47
C LEU A 196 7.49 -16.39 8.11
N ILE A 197 7.31 -15.07 8.21
CA ILE A 197 8.26 -14.16 8.86
C ILE A 197 7.58 -13.43 10.00
N ALA A 198 8.17 -13.49 11.20
CA ALA A 198 7.80 -12.67 12.34
C ALA A 198 8.35 -11.24 12.16
N LEU A 199 7.48 -10.23 12.28
CA LEU A 199 7.83 -8.84 11.99
C LEU A 199 7.97 -7.94 13.24
N SER A 200 7.55 -8.40 14.42
CA SER A 200 7.50 -7.56 15.62
C SER A 200 8.68 -7.80 16.58
N PRO A 201 9.17 -6.76 17.28
CA PRO A 201 9.95 -6.95 18.49
C PRO A 201 9.18 -7.72 19.57
N GLU A 202 9.89 -8.18 20.61
CA GLU A 202 9.24 -8.75 21.78
C GLU A 202 8.43 -7.68 22.52
N ILE A 203 7.28 -8.07 23.10
CA ILE A 203 6.43 -7.15 23.86
C ILE A 203 7.16 -6.51 25.05
N GLN A 204 8.10 -7.23 25.65
CA GLN A 204 8.91 -6.74 26.77
C GLN A 204 9.86 -5.63 26.32
N ASP A 205 10.39 -5.72 25.10
CA ASP A 205 11.27 -4.69 24.54
C ASP A 205 10.48 -3.45 24.15
N ILE A 206 9.29 -3.63 23.57
CA ILE A 206 8.36 -2.53 23.32
C ILE A 206 8.05 -1.79 24.64
N GLN A 207 7.73 -2.52 25.71
CA GLN A 207 7.49 -1.94 27.03
C GLN A 207 8.73 -1.25 27.63
N ALA A 208 9.93 -1.80 27.41
CA ALA A 208 11.18 -1.18 27.86
C ALA A 208 11.43 0.15 27.14
N VAL A 209 11.18 0.20 25.83
CA VAL A 209 11.25 1.44 25.04
C VAL A 209 10.23 2.46 25.49
N GLN A 210 8.98 2.04 25.72
CA GLN A 210 7.93 2.93 26.23
C GLN A 210 8.26 3.53 27.61
N LYS A 211 9.06 2.83 28.44
CA LYS A 211 9.39 3.30 29.80
C LYS A 211 10.60 4.21 29.86
N GLY A 212 11.51 4.15 28.90
CA GLY A 212 12.69 5.01 28.93
C GLY A 212 13.60 4.94 27.72
N GLY A 213 13.07 4.60 26.55
CA GLY A 213 13.79 4.65 25.27
C GLY A 213 14.56 3.39 24.89
N LEU A 214 15.14 3.42 23.69
CA LEU A 214 15.78 2.29 23.03
C LEU A 214 17.01 1.73 23.78
N GLN A 215 17.66 2.54 24.61
CA GLN A 215 18.80 2.14 25.43
C GLN A 215 18.44 1.14 26.54
N ASN A 216 17.15 1.01 26.88
CA ASN A 216 16.68 0.04 27.87
C ASN A 216 16.39 -1.34 27.28
N VAL A 217 16.44 -1.48 25.95
CA VAL A 217 16.39 -2.77 25.28
C VAL A 217 17.74 -3.44 25.43
N ASP A 218 17.73 -4.73 25.76
CA ASP A 218 18.94 -5.55 25.82
C ASP A 218 19.77 -5.39 24.53
N MET A 219 21.10 -5.29 24.69
CA MET A 219 21.98 -4.97 23.57
C MET A 219 21.90 -6.00 22.45
N ASP A 220 21.88 -7.29 22.80
CA ASP A 220 21.82 -8.37 21.82
C ASP A 220 20.49 -8.34 21.07
N ARG A 221 19.37 -8.19 21.79
CA ARG A 221 18.04 -8.04 21.15
C ARG A 221 17.97 -6.80 20.26
N ARG A 222 18.52 -5.67 20.70
CA ARG A 222 18.55 -4.43 19.90
C ARG A 222 19.32 -4.62 18.59
N THR A 223 20.43 -5.34 18.59
CA THR A 223 21.19 -5.65 17.35
C THR A 223 20.44 -6.59 16.40
N GLN A 224 19.48 -7.37 16.90
CA GLN A 224 18.62 -8.18 16.04
C GLN A 224 17.58 -7.33 15.29
N TYR A 225 17.06 -6.29 15.93
CA TYR A 225 16.06 -5.36 15.38
C TYR A 225 16.67 -4.27 14.50
N VAL A 226 17.78 -3.68 14.94
CA VAL A 226 18.44 -2.54 14.30
C VAL A 226 19.81 -2.98 13.79
N ILE A 227 19.85 -3.53 12.57
CA ILE A 227 21.10 -4.03 11.97
C ILE A 227 21.97 -2.93 11.37
N ASP A 228 21.40 -1.78 11.04
CA ASP A 228 22.11 -0.58 10.55
C ASP A 228 21.87 0.60 11.50
N PRO A 229 22.64 0.69 12.61
CA PRO A 229 22.48 1.76 13.59
C PRO A 229 22.73 3.16 13.01
N GLN A 230 23.64 3.30 12.05
CA GLN A 230 23.97 4.59 11.45
C GLN A 230 22.83 5.11 10.60
N GLY A 231 22.28 4.27 9.72
CA GLY A 231 21.10 4.62 8.95
C GLY A 231 19.86 4.84 9.80
N PHE A 232 19.70 4.10 10.90
CA PHE A 232 18.62 4.31 11.87
C PHE A 232 18.69 5.69 12.54
N ILE A 233 19.89 6.15 12.93
CA ILE A 233 20.11 7.48 13.53
C ILE A 233 19.98 8.60 12.49
N ALA A 234 20.38 8.35 11.24
CA ALA A 234 20.30 9.32 10.16
C ALA A 234 18.86 9.58 9.69
N LEU A 235 17.98 8.57 9.77
CA LEU A 235 16.61 8.64 9.24
C LEU A 235 15.78 9.83 9.80
N PRO A 236 15.76 10.10 11.13
CA PRO A 236 15.08 11.28 11.68
C PRO A 236 15.58 12.64 11.17
N GLN A 237 16.78 12.69 10.58
CA GLN A 237 17.35 13.93 10.02
C GLN A 237 16.86 14.22 8.60
N ASP A 238 16.21 13.25 7.94
CA ASP A 238 15.62 13.46 6.61
C ASP A 238 14.41 14.43 6.72
N PRO A 239 14.41 15.56 5.99
CA PRO A 239 13.28 16.49 5.96
C PRO A 239 11.95 15.81 5.60
N LYS A 240 11.96 14.78 4.76
CA LYS A 240 10.75 14.04 4.40
C LYS A 240 10.25 13.16 5.55
N PHE A 241 11.16 12.54 6.29
CA PHE A 241 10.82 11.79 7.48
C PHE A 241 10.27 12.69 8.60
N LYS A 242 10.79 13.93 8.72
CA LYS A 242 10.21 14.92 9.64
C LYS A 242 8.76 15.23 9.30
N VAL A 243 8.45 15.46 8.01
CA VAL A 243 7.06 15.66 7.55
C VAL A 243 6.19 14.44 7.86
N TYR A 244 6.71 13.23 7.65
CA TYR A 244 6.02 11.99 8.02
C TYR A 244 5.74 11.92 9.53
N THR A 245 6.70 12.26 10.37
CA THR A 245 6.53 12.25 11.83
C THR A 245 5.46 13.26 12.24
N ASP A 246 5.57 14.50 11.77
CA ASP A 246 4.70 15.61 12.16
C ASP A 246 3.25 15.47 11.65
N ARG A 247 3.11 14.88 10.46
CA ARG A 247 1.83 14.81 9.74
C ARG A 247 1.17 13.44 9.78
N SER A 248 1.91 12.39 10.08
CA SER A 248 1.41 11.01 10.23
C SER A 248 1.54 10.50 11.65
N LEU A 249 2.76 10.21 12.13
CA LEU A 249 2.96 9.48 13.39
C LEU A 249 2.30 10.15 14.60
N ILE A 250 2.46 11.48 14.75
CA ILE A 250 1.85 12.23 15.85
C ILE A 250 0.33 12.06 15.90
N LYS A 251 -0.33 11.76 14.78
CA LYS A 251 -1.79 11.58 14.72
C LYS A 251 -2.26 10.23 15.23
N ASP A 252 -1.36 9.26 15.33
CA ASP A 252 -1.63 7.94 15.89
C ASP A 252 -1.26 7.85 17.38
N LEU A 253 -0.75 8.94 17.97
CA LEU A 253 -0.31 8.98 19.37
C LEU A 253 -1.47 8.59 20.31
N PRO A 254 -1.35 7.49 21.06
CA PRO A 254 -2.33 7.14 22.06
C PRO A 254 -2.35 8.18 23.18
N PRO A 255 -3.52 8.54 23.74
CA PRO A 255 -3.61 9.54 24.82
C PRO A 255 -2.81 9.18 26.09
N SER A 256 -2.48 7.90 26.27
CA SER A 256 -1.79 7.36 27.44
C SER A 256 -0.25 7.41 27.34
N LEU A 257 0.30 7.70 26.16
CA LEU A 257 1.75 7.72 25.92
C LEU A 257 2.19 9.14 25.59
N ASP A 258 3.35 9.54 26.10
CA ASP A 258 4.00 10.74 25.57
C ASP A 258 4.58 10.47 24.17
N PHE A 259 4.79 11.57 23.45
CA PHE A 259 5.25 11.49 22.07
C PHE A 259 6.62 10.84 21.92
N ALA A 260 7.56 11.07 22.84
CA ALA A 260 8.92 10.55 22.71
C ALA A 260 8.95 9.02 22.85
N ASN A 261 8.18 8.50 23.80
CA ASN A 261 8.03 7.07 24.05
C ASN A 261 7.27 6.37 22.92
N PHE A 262 6.16 6.95 22.46
CA PHE A 262 5.43 6.45 21.29
C PHE A 262 6.31 6.45 20.04
N PHE A 263 6.98 7.57 19.74
CA PHE A 263 7.86 7.68 18.59
C PHE A 263 8.97 6.63 18.63
N SER A 264 9.65 6.47 19.77
CA SER A 264 10.73 5.50 19.95
C SER A 264 10.26 4.06 19.75
N GLN A 265 9.07 3.72 20.24
CA GLN A 265 8.45 2.42 20.00
C GLN A 265 8.17 2.23 18.50
N THR A 266 7.44 3.16 17.89
CA THR A 266 6.98 3.00 16.50
C THR A 266 8.15 2.91 15.52
N ILE A 267 9.22 3.70 15.72
CA ILE A 267 10.40 3.58 14.85
C ILE A 267 11.12 2.24 15.05
N LEU A 268 11.13 1.66 16.26
CA LEU A 268 11.72 0.35 16.52
C LEU A 268 10.89 -0.76 15.85
N GLU A 269 9.56 -0.70 15.96
CA GLU A 269 8.66 -1.66 15.32
C GLU A 269 8.84 -1.65 13.79
N HIS A 270 8.86 -0.46 13.18
CA HIS A 270 9.10 -0.32 11.74
C HIS A 270 10.48 -0.84 11.32
N GLU A 271 11.51 -0.57 12.13
CA GLU A 271 12.88 -1.02 11.88
C GLU A 271 13.00 -2.54 11.98
N ALA A 272 12.45 -3.15 13.04
CA ALA A 272 12.45 -4.59 13.21
C ALA A 272 11.72 -5.31 12.07
N ALA A 273 10.53 -4.85 11.69
CA ALA A 273 9.78 -5.46 10.59
C ALA A 273 10.55 -5.37 9.26
N ALA A 274 11.15 -4.21 8.96
CA ALA A 274 11.94 -4.02 7.75
C ALA A 274 13.23 -4.85 7.77
N THR A 275 13.89 -4.97 8.93
CA THR A 275 15.06 -5.82 9.15
C THR A 275 14.74 -7.29 8.88
N ALA A 276 13.61 -7.80 9.37
CA ALA A 276 13.18 -9.17 9.13
C ALA A 276 12.98 -9.44 7.62
N CYS A 277 12.30 -8.51 6.93
CA CYS A 277 12.11 -8.58 5.48
C CYS A 277 13.44 -8.58 4.71
N ALA A 278 14.35 -7.66 5.06
CA ALA A 278 15.65 -7.54 4.40
C ALA A 278 16.55 -8.76 4.65
N LYS A 279 16.56 -9.30 5.88
CA LYS A 279 17.29 -10.53 6.21
C LYS A 279 16.77 -11.74 5.43
N TYR A 280 15.45 -11.89 5.31
CA TYR A 280 14.88 -12.95 4.50
C TYR A 280 15.33 -12.80 3.05
N ALA A 281 15.21 -11.59 2.48
CA ALA A 281 15.62 -11.32 1.12
C ALA A 281 17.10 -11.62 0.87
N ALA A 282 17.98 -11.30 1.82
CA ALA A 282 19.42 -11.55 1.73
C ALA A 282 19.79 -13.04 1.78
N THR A 283 18.94 -13.88 2.36
CA THR A 283 19.23 -15.31 2.61
C THR A 283 18.50 -16.26 1.66
N HIS A 284 17.49 -15.79 0.91
CA HIS A 284 16.58 -16.65 0.12
C HIS A 284 16.69 -16.45 -1.40
N GLY A 285 17.92 -16.45 -1.93
CA GLY A 285 18.19 -16.54 -3.37
C GLY A 285 18.12 -15.22 -4.14
N THR A 286 18.07 -15.30 -5.48
CA THR A 286 18.29 -14.15 -6.37
C THR A 286 17.10 -13.20 -6.51
N ALA A 287 15.89 -13.71 -6.32
CA ALA A 287 14.66 -12.93 -6.41
C ALA A 287 13.58 -13.52 -5.49
N PRO A 288 13.64 -13.28 -4.17
CA PRO A 288 12.54 -13.57 -3.28
C PRO A 288 11.40 -12.54 -3.39
N LEU A 289 10.18 -12.97 -3.10
CA LEU A 289 9.03 -12.09 -2.88
C LEU A 289 8.71 -12.07 -1.39
N VAL A 290 8.68 -10.90 -0.78
CA VAL A 290 8.23 -10.74 0.61
C VAL A 290 6.93 -9.94 0.60
N VAL A 291 5.84 -10.59 1.01
CA VAL A 291 4.55 -9.92 1.21
C VAL A 291 4.36 -9.71 2.71
N THR A 292 4.13 -8.48 3.16
CA THR A 292 3.83 -8.20 4.57
C THR A 292 2.37 -7.80 4.72
N VAL A 293 1.68 -8.35 5.71
CA VAL A 293 0.33 -7.90 6.09
C VAL A 293 0.41 -7.29 7.47
N THR A 294 0.12 -5.99 7.56
CA THR A 294 0.34 -5.20 8.79
C THR A 294 -0.68 -4.05 8.88
N PRO A 295 -0.92 -3.44 10.04
CA PRO A 295 -1.75 -2.24 10.12
C PRO A 295 -1.24 -1.10 9.21
N MET A 296 -2.17 -0.37 8.61
CA MET A 296 -1.91 0.69 7.64
C MET A 296 -1.05 1.82 8.18
N THR A 297 -1.12 2.09 9.49
CA THR A 297 -0.26 3.05 10.18
C THR A 297 1.23 2.77 9.98
N GLN A 298 1.60 1.50 9.76
CA GLN A 298 3.00 1.08 9.59
C GLN A 298 3.53 1.17 8.17
N VAL A 299 2.67 1.45 7.18
CA VAL A 299 3.04 1.44 5.76
C VAL A 299 2.54 2.64 4.97
N ARG A 300 1.59 3.42 5.50
CA ARG A 300 1.12 4.65 4.84
C ARG A 300 2.22 5.70 4.78
N PHE A 301 2.15 6.55 3.76
CA PHE A 301 3.07 7.66 3.47
C PHE A 301 4.53 7.27 3.21
N LEU A 302 4.81 6.00 2.94
CA LEU A 302 6.10 5.51 2.41
C LEU A 302 7.33 5.67 3.32
N TYR A 303 7.16 6.03 4.60
CA TYR A 303 8.25 6.16 5.59
C TYR A 303 8.09 5.21 6.78
N GLY A 304 7.23 4.20 6.66
CA GLY A 304 7.08 3.15 7.67
C GLY A 304 8.06 2.00 7.43
N ILE A 305 7.56 0.77 7.48
CA ILE A 305 8.33 -0.44 7.14
C ILE A 305 8.88 -0.33 5.71
N ASN A 306 8.00 0.01 4.77
CA ASN A 306 8.30 0.14 3.35
C ASN A 306 9.44 1.12 3.03
N GLY A 307 9.54 2.25 3.74
CA GLY A 307 10.62 3.22 3.53
C GLY A 307 12.00 2.78 4.05
N ARG A 308 12.04 1.75 4.91
CA ARG A 308 13.28 1.25 5.53
C ARG A 308 13.90 0.08 4.77
N ILE A 309 13.06 -0.73 4.11
CA ILE A 309 13.49 -1.94 3.40
C ILE A 309 14.64 -1.67 2.41
N PRO A 310 14.60 -0.66 1.51
CA PRO A 310 15.66 -0.47 0.53
C PRO A 310 17.01 -0.14 1.18
N ARG A 311 17.03 0.67 2.25
CA ARG A 311 18.25 0.97 3.00
C ARG A 311 18.83 -0.29 3.64
N LEU A 312 18.00 -1.08 4.31
CA LEU A 312 18.45 -2.28 5.01
C LEU A 312 18.91 -3.38 4.05
N CYS A 313 18.25 -3.53 2.90
CA CYS A 313 18.70 -4.43 1.84
C CYS A 313 20.08 -4.02 1.32
N ARG A 314 20.31 -2.72 1.06
CA ARG A 314 21.62 -2.20 0.66
C ARG A 314 22.69 -2.44 1.72
N PHE A 315 22.37 -2.24 3.00
CA PHE A 315 23.27 -2.55 4.11
C PHE A 315 23.69 -4.03 4.14
N LEU A 316 22.77 -4.94 3.79
CA LEU A 316 23.03 -6.38 3.64
C LEU A 316 23.64 -6.78 2.28
N GLY A 317 24.11 -5.82 1.48
CA GLY A 317 24.78 -6.06 0.20
C GLY A 317 23.85 -6.19 -1.01
N GLN A 318 22.54 -5.98 -0.87
CA GLN A 318 21.56 -6.03 -1.96
C GLN A 318 21.37 -4.65 -2.60
N SER A 319 22.42 -4.17 -3.28
CA SER A 319 22.46 -2.84 -3.91
C SER A 319 21.39 -2.59 -4.97
N GLN A 320 20.83 -3.65 -5.56
CA GLN A 320 19.78 -3.61 -6.59
C GLN A 320 18.39 -3.27 -6.04
N VAL A 321 18.17 -3.36 -4.72
CA VAL A 321 16.88 -3.04 -4.11
C VAL A 321 16.75 -1.52 -3.96
N THR A 322 15.80 -0.96 -4.69
CA THR A 322 15.47 0.48 -4.66
C THR A 322 14.08 0.72 -4.07
N ASP A 323 13.67 1.97 -3.97
CA ASP A 323 12.31 2.33 -3.55
C ASP A 323 11.24 1.74 -4.51
N ASP A 324 11.57 1.58 -5.80
CA ASP A 324 10.70 0.94 -6.78
C ASP A 324 10.50 -0.56 -6.49
N SER A 325 11.46 -1.23 -5.83
CA SER A 325 11.33 -2.64 -5.45
C SER A 325 10.27 -2.89 -4.37
N VAL A 326 9.81 -1.83 -3.70
CA VAL A 326 8.84 -1.89 -2.60
C VAL A 326 7.50 -1.28 -3.03
N THR A 327 6.47 -2.11 -3.09
CA THR A 327 5.10 -1.70 -3.43
C THR A 327 4.24 -1.64 -2.19
N THR A 328 3.47 -0.57 -2.02
CA THR A 328 2.54 -0.39 -0.90
C THR A 328 1.10 -0.39 -1.40
N ILE A 329 0.27 -1.27 -0.83
CA ILE A 329 -1.15 -1.39 -1.15
C ILE A 329 -1.94 -1.19 0.15
N LEU A 330 -2.83 -0.21 0.18
CA LEU A 330 -3.75 -0.01 1.29
C LEU A 330 -5.06 -0.72 1.00
N LEU A 331 -5.47 -1.61 1.90
CA LEU A 331 -6.69 -2.40 1.78
C LEU A 331 -7.81 -1.68 2.51
N ASN A 332 -8.94 -1.49 1.81
CA ASN A 332 -10.14 -0.84 2.34
C ASN A 332 -9.89 0.46 3.12
N PRO A 333 -9.00 1.38 2.66
CA PRO A 333 -8.67 2.56 3.44
C PRO A 333 -9.89 3.44 3.67
N THR A 334 -10.05 3.93 4.89
CA THR A 334 -11.01 4.98 5.22
C THR A 334 -10.36 6.37 5.23
N ALA A 335 -11.20 7.41 5.30
CA ALA A 335 -10.72 8.77 5.46
C ALA A 335 -9.90 8.92 6.76
N GLU A 336 -10.31 8.24 7.84
CA GLU A 336 -9.61 8.23 9.12
C GLU A 336 -8.26 7.50 9.03
N ASP A 337 -8.21 6.33 8.38
CA ASP A 337 -6.96 5.58 8.18
C ASP A 337 -5.92 6.37 7.37
N THR A 338 -6.36 7.32 6.55
CA THR A 338 -5.48 8.21 5.78
C THR A 338 -5.26 9.57 6.46
N LEU A 339 -5.76 9.78 7.68
CA LEU A 339 -5.68 11.03 8.45
C LEU A 339 -6.36 12.23 7.79
N SER A 340 -7.42 11.97 7.05
CA SER A 340 -8.29 13.01 6.53
C SER A 340 -9.32 13.41 7.58
N LYS A 341 -9.51 14.72 7.77
CA LYS A 341 -10.62 15.26 8.57
C LYS A 341 -11.92 15.41 7.76
N SER A 342 -11.87 15.09 6.47
CA SER A 342 -13.02 15.16 5.58
C SER A 342 -13.55 13.76 5.31
N ARG A 343 -14.61 13.66 4.51
CA ARG A 343 -15.13 12.37 4.00
C ARG A 343 -14.26 11.73 2.91
N PHE A 344 -13.30 12.48 2.35
CA PHE A 344 -12.42 12.01 1.27
C PHE A 344 -11.13 11.41 1.84
N LEU A 345 -10.53 10.47 1.14
CA LEU A 345 -9.19 10.00 1.45
C LEU A 345 -8.18 11.13 1.36
N ARG A 346 -7.15 11.07 2.20
CA ARG A 346 -5.98 11.94 2.07
C ARG A 346 -4.91 11.19 1.31
N LEU A 347 -4.58 11.68 0.12
CA LEU A 347 -3.63 11.02 -0.78
C LEU A 347 -2.18 11.38 -0.49
N GLU A 348 -1.92 12.36 0.40
CA GLU A 348 -0.60 12.96 0.55
C GLU A 348 -0.39 13.66 1.91
N ILE A 349 0.88 13.80 2.27
CA ILE A 349 1.40 14.72 3.29
C ILE A 349 2.45 15.64 2.68
N GLY A 350 2.74 16.77 3.34
CA GLY A 350 3.74 17.73 2.85
C GLY A 350 3.24 18.76 1.83
N THR A 351 1.95 19.09 1.81
CA THR A 351 1.35 20.03 0.84
C THR A 351 1.59 21.52 1.10
N GLY A 352 2.23 21.87 2.22
CA GLY A 352 2.56 23.27 2.51
C GLY A 352 3.64 23.81 1.56
N PRO A 353 3.67 25.13 1.30
CA PRO A 353 4.68 25.74 0.44
C PRO A 353 6.12 25.36 0.81
N GLU A 354 6.42 25.28 2.10
CA GLU A 354 7.75 24.93 2.61
C GLU A 354 8.03 23.42 2.69
N THR A 355 6.99 22.59 2.54
CA THR A 355 7.10 21.13 2.66
C THR A 355 6.91 20.41 1.32
N LEU A 356 6.68 21.14 0.22
CA LEU A 356 6.34 20.56 -1.08
C LEU A 356 7.46 19.66 -1.62
N ALA A 357 8.73 20.03 -1.41
CA ALA A 357 9.88 19.19 -1.75
C ALA A 357 9.92 17.87 -0.97
N SER A 358 9.21 17.82 0.16
CA SER A 358 9.09 16.69 1.07
C SER A 358 7.72 16.02 1.00
N GLN A 359 6.94 16.29 -0.05
CA GLN A 359 5.65 15.65 -0.23
C GLN A 359 5.82 14.13 -0.35
N SER A 360 4.89 13.39 0.25
CA SER A 360 4.81 11.94 0.12
C SER A 360 3.37 11.51 -0.10
N LYS A 361 3.17 10.63 -1.08
CA LYS A 361 1.88 10.01 -1.36
C LYS A 361 1.53 8.96 -0.32
N VAL A 362 0.25 8.68 -0.13
CA VAL A 362 -0.25 7.79 0.93
C VAL A 362 0.16 6.32 0.73
N ALA A 363 0.25 5.86 -0.52
CA ALA A 363 0.69 4.52 -0.92
C ALA A 363 0.89 4.47 -2.45
N ASP A 364 1.19 3.31 -3.02
CA ASP A 364 1.19 3.13 -4.48
C ASP A 364 -0.19 2.77 -5.02
N TYR A 365 -0.93 1.95 -4.27
CA TYR A 365 -2.25 1.50 -4.64
C TYR A 365 -3.21 1.60 -3.46
N LEU A 366 -4.47 1.91 -3.79
CA LEU A 366 -5.62 1.79 -2.90
C LEU A 366 -6.50 0.69 -3.48
N TRP A 367 -6.78 -0.33 -2.68
CA TRP A 367 -7.57 -1.48 -3.12
C TRP A 367 -8.73 -1.69 -2.17
N PHE A 368 -9.90 -1.88 -2.75
CA PHE A 368 -11.14 -2.11 -2.05
C PHE A 368 -11.69 -3.48 -2.44
N ASP A 369 -12.24 -4.21 -1.47
CA ASP A 369 -13.00 -5.44 -1.71
C ASP A 369 -14.34 -5.16 -2.40
N HIS A 370 -14.92 -3.98 -2.14
CA HIS A 370 -16.16 -3.48 -2.74
C HIS A 370 -15.95 -2.11 -3.39
N ILE A 371 -16.88 -1.71 -4.25
CA ILE A 371 -16.85 -0.37 -4.85
C ILE A 371 -16.90 0.70 -3.73
N PRO A 372 -15.90 1.59 -3.62
CA PRO A 372 -15.91 2.62 -2.60
C PRO A 372 -17.00 3.67 -2.85
N LYS A 373 -17.43 4.33 -1.79
CA LYS A 373 -18.38 5.46 -1.90
C LYS A 373 -17.77 6.57 -2.74
N VAL A 374 -18.57 7.22 -3.60
CA VAL A 374 -18.09 8.30 -4.51
C VAL A 374 -17.38 9.40 -3.74
N ASN A 375 -17.95 9.79 -2.61
CA ASN A 375 -17.44 10.86 -1.77
C ASN A 375 -16.19 10.47 -0.95
N LEU A 376 -15.71 9.22 -1.07
CA LEU A 376 -14.45 8.77 -0.48
C LEU A 376 -13.26 9.06 -1.41
N ILE A 377 -13.47 9.04 -2.74
CA ILE A 377 -12.41 9.10 -3.75
C ILE A 377 -12.22 10.55 -4.23
N PRO A 378 -11.14 11.25 -3.83
CA PRO A 378 -10.83 12.58 -4.37
C PRO A 378 -10.02 12.49 -5.67
N ARG A 379 -10.01 13.58 -6.44
CA ARG A 379 -9.02 13.84 -7.53
C ARG A 379 -8.81 12.66 -8.48
N LEU A 380 -9.92 12.12 -8.99
CA LEU A 380 -9.89 11.07 -10.02
C LEU A 380 -9.42 11.67 -11.35
N MET A 381 -8.43 11.06 -11.99
CA MET A 381 -8.09 11.34 -13.38
C MET A 381 -8.89 10.43 -14.32
N ASP A 382 -9.25 10.96 -15.49
CA ASP A 382 -9.79 10.15 -16.57
C ASP A 382 -8.70 9.18 -17.04
N GLY A 383 -8.96 7.88 -16.94
CA GLY A 383 -7.99 6.81 -17.19
C GLY A 383 -8.21 6.04 -18.49
#